data_AF-A0A3E0Q4K7-F1
#
_entry.id   AF-A0A3E0Q4K7-F1
#
_cell.length_a   1.000
_cell.length_b   1.000
_cell.length_c   1.000
_cell.angle_alpha   90.00
_cell.angle_beta   90.00
_cell.angle_gamma   90.00
#
_symmetry.space_group_name_H-M   'P 1'
#
loop_
_entity.id
_entity.type
_entity.pdbx_description
1 polymer ?
#
loop_
_entity_poly.entity_id
_entity_poly.type
_entity_poly.pdbx_seq_one_letter_code
_entity_poly.pdbx_strand_id
1 'polypeptide(L)' 'MITDRDGVAALERADRAGIPTEVFRYGDFAGREEFSAAIVDSAERYGAEALVLAGFMRILSPIAIDRYRNRILNIHPS' A
#
# COMPACT_ATOMS: atom_id res chain seq x y z
N MET A 1 -5.54 4.67 3.65
CA MET A 1 -5.12 3.27 3.90
C MET A 1 -5.26 2.48 2.62
N ILE A 2 -4.22 1.78 2.19
CA ILE A 2 -4.24 0.99 0.96
C ILE A 2 -4.13 -0.50 1.35
N THR A 3 -4.88 -1.38 0.69
CA THR A 3 -4.80 -2.84 0.89
C THR A 3 -4.89 -3.60 -0.43
N ASP A 4 -4.32 -4.80 -0.49
CA ASP A 4 -4.42 -5.69 -1.65
C ASP A 4 -5.56 -6.71 -1.56
N ARG A 5 -6.34 -6.64 -0.48
CA ARG A 5 -7.41 -7.59 -0.16
C ARG A 5 -8.64 -6.89 0.38
N ASP A 6 -9.79 -7.33 -0.11
CA ASP A 6 -11.10 -6.90 0.39
C ASP A 6 -11.53 -7.65 1.66
N GLY A 7 -12.52 -7.14 2.38
CA GLY A 7 -13.09 -7.81 3.55
C GLY A 7 -12.12 -7.97 4.73
N VAL A 8 -11.06 -7.15 4.78
CA VAL A 8 -10.10 -7.16 5.88
C VAL A 8 -10.53 -6.20 6.99
N ALA A 9 -10.34 -6.61 8.25
CA ALA A 9 -10.66 -5.77 9.42
C ALA A 9 -9.91 -4.43 9.45
N ALA A 10 -8.82 -4.29 8.68
CA ALA A 10 -8.15 -3.01 8.51
C ALA A 10 -9.05 -1.95 7.84
N LEU A 11 -9.92 -2.35 6.90
CA LEU A 11 -10.86 -1.44 6.23
C LEU A 11 -11.85 -0.85 7.23
N GLU A 12 -12.44 -1.69 8.08
CA GLU A 12 -13.32 -1.23 9.16
C GLU A 12 -12.59 -0.32 10.16
N ARG A 13 -11.31 -0.59 10.46
CA ARG A 13 -10.52 0.28 11.34
C ARG A 13 -10.29 1.66 10.70
N ALA A 14 -9.98 1.70 9.41
CA ALA A 14 -9.79 2.95 8.69
C ALA A 14 -11.10 3.74 8.58
N ASP A 15 -12.21 3.08 8.26
CA ASP A 15 -13.54 3.68 8.22
C ASP A 15 -13.93 4.33 9.56
N ARG A 16 -13.80 3.59 10.67
CA ARG A 16 -14.05 4.14 12.02
C ARG A 16 -13.15 5.32 12.38
N ALA A 17 -11.97 5.43 11.78
CA ALA A 17 -11.03 6.52 11.98
C ALA A 17 -11.23 7.68 10.99
N GLY A 18 -12.18 7.59 10.06
CA GLY A 18 -12.37 8.58 9.00
C GLY A 18 -11.23 8.64 7.98
N ILE A 19 -10.46 7.55 7.85
CA ILE A 19 -9.31 7.48 6.94
C ILE A 19 -9.77 6.94 5.59
N PRO A 20 -9.53 7.65 4.46
CA PRO A 20 -9.85 7.16 3.13
C PRO A 20 -9.20 5.80 2.82
N THR A 21 -9.91 4.93 2.11
CA THR A 21 -9.45 3.59 1.76
C THR A 21 -9.42 3.36 0.25
N GLU A 22 -8.42 2.63 -0.23
CA GLU A 22 -8.38 2.09 -1.60
C GLU A 22 -7.98 0.61 -1.54
N VAL A 23 -8.64 -0.22 -2.35
CA VAL A 23 -8.37 -1.66 -2.47
C VAL A 23 -7.82 -1.94 -3.88
N PHE A 24 -6.58 -2.42 -3.96
CA PHE A 24 -5.93 -2.80 -5.21
C PHE A 24 -5.72 -4.31 -5.23
N ARG A 25 -6.62 -5.09 -5.84
CA ARG A 25 -6.39 -6.55 -5.89
C ARG A 25 -5.27 -6.85 -6.87
N TYR A 26 -4.28 -7.62 -6.43
CA TYR A 26 -3.11 -7.93 -7.27
C TYR A 26 -3.49 -8.53 -8.64
N GLY A 27 -4.57 -9.32 -8.71
CA GLY A 27 -5.05 -9.94 -9.95
C GLY A 27 -5.63 -8.97 -10.97
N ASP A 28 -5.88 -7.71 -10.60
CA ASP A 28 -6.38 -6.67 -11.50
C ASP A 28 -5.24 -6.01 -12.29
N PHE A 29 -3.98 -6.40 -12.05
CA PHE A 29 -2.79 -5.82 -12.67
C PHE A 29 -2.00 -6.88 -13.45
N ALA A 30 -1.29 -6.47 -14.50
CA ALA A 30 -0.47 -7.34 -15.33
C ALA A 30 0.77 -7.90 -14.60
N GLY A 31 1.15 -7.30 -13.47
CA GLY A 31 2.25 -7.80 -12.66
C GLY A 31 2.66 -6.86 -11.53
N ARG A 32 3.76 -7.24 -10.87
CA ARG A 32 4.28 -6.56 -9.68
C ARG A 32 4.63 -5.10 -9.94
N GLU A 33 5.18 -4.79 -11.12
CA GLU A 33 5.58 -3.45 -11.52
C GLU A 33 4.39 -2.51 -11.62
N GLU A 34 3.33 -2.90 -12.34
CA GLU A 34 2.10 -2.11 -12.48
C GLU A 34 1.36 -1.98 -11.14
N PHE A 35 1.25 -3.08 -10.39
CA PHE A 35 0.65 -3.09 -9.06
C PHE A 35 1.37 -2.12 -8.09
N SER A 36 2.71 -2.16 -8.08
CA SER A 36 3.49 -1.29 -7.20
C SER A 36 3.36 0.17 -7.63
N ALA A 37 3.29 0.46 -8.94
CA ALA A 37 3.06 1.80 -9.47
C ALA A 37 1.72 2.37 -9.02
N ALA A 38 0.64 1.58 -9.11
CA ALA A 38 -0.69 1.99 -8.67
C ALA A 38 -0.75 2.34 -7.18
N ILE A 39 -0.06 1.57 -6.33
CA ILE A 39 0.05 1.86 -4.89
C ILE A 39 0.73 3.20 -4.64
N VAL A 40 1.88 3.43 -5.26
CA VAL A 40 2.65 4.67 -5.03
C VAL A 40 1.96 5.89 -5.65
N ASP A 41 1.29 5.74 -6.79
CA ASP A 41 0.47 6.79 -7.37
C ASP A 41 -0.68 7.17 -6.44
N SER A 42 -1.37 6.19 -5.84
CA SER A 42 -2.40 6.44 -4.83
C SER A 42 -1.84 7.14 -3.61
N ALA A 43 -0.73 6.65 -3.06
CA ALA A 43 -0.08 7.26 -1.90
C ALA A 43 0.30 8.73 -2.18
N GLU A 44 0.84 9.04 -3.35
CA GLU A 44 1.18 10.41 -3.75
C GLU A 44 -0.04 11.30 -3.98
N ARG A 45 -1.14 10.76 -4.54
CA ARG A 45 -2.42 11.50 -4.65
C ARG A 45 -2.95 11.93 -3.29
N TYR A 46 -2.73 11.13 -2.25
CA TYR A 46 -3.07 11.49 -0.87
C TYR A 46 -2.01 12.33 -0.17
N GLY A 47 -0.92 12.70 -0.85
CA GLY A 47 0.17 13.49 -0.27
C GLY A 47 1.00 12.73 0.77
N ALA A 48 1.05 11.39 0.70
CA ALA A 48 1.83 10.60 1.64
C ALA A 48 3.34 10.88 1.49
N GLU A 49 3.99 11.21 2.59
CA GLU A 49 5.44 11.44 2.61
C GLU A 49 6.25 10.16 2.86
N ALA A 50 5.60 9.11 3.36
CA ALA A 50 6.20 7.82 3.66
C ALA A 50 5.17 6.68 3.52
N LEU A 51 5.67 5.46 3.31
CA LEU A 51 4.89 4.23 3.31
C LEU A 51 5.16 3.44 4.59
N VAL A 52 4.09 3.01 5.27
CA VAL A 52 4.18 2.11 6.44
C VAL A 52 3.55 0.78 6.07
N LEU A 53 4.38 -0.25 5.94
CA LEU A 53 3.98 -1.62 5.60
C LEU A 53 3.62 -2.37 6.89
N ALA A 54 2.33 -2.33 7.25
CA ALA A 54 1.79 -2.96 8.45
C ALA A 54 1.03 -4.24 8.08
N GLY A 55 1.76 -5.37 8.01
CA GLY A 55 1.18 -6.65 7.58
C GLY A 55 0.92 -6.71 6.06
N PHE A 56 1.72 -5.98 5.27
CA PHE A 56 1.65 -6.03 3.82
C PHE A 56 2.39 -7.26 3.28
N MET A 57 1.67 -8.20 2.66
CA MET A 57 2.18 -9.54 2.32
C MET A 57 2.74 -9.65 0.89
N ARG A 58 2.99 -8.52 0.23
CA ARG A 58 3.50 -8.47 -1.15
C ARG A 58 4.85 -7.77 -1.20
N ILE A 59 5.74 -8.28 -2.05
CA ILE A 59 7.01 -7.64 -2.34
C ILE A 59 6.74 -6.49 -3.34
N LEU A 60 7.09 -5.26 -2.95
CA LEU A 60 7.03 -4.11 -3.83
C LEU A 60 8.14 -4.21 -4.90
N SER A 61 7.85 -3.73 -6.11
CA SER A 61 8.85 -3.62 -7.17
C SER A 61 9.81 -2.44 -6.93
N PRO A 62 10.95 -2.37 -7.65
CA PRO A 62 11.89 -1.27 -7.53
C PRO A 62 11.28 0.13 -7.69
N ILE A 63 10.19 0.29 -8.47
CA ILE A 63 9.55 1.59 -8.68
C ILE A 63 9.11 2.24 -7.36
N ALA A 64 8.63 1.43 -6.41
CA ALA A 64 8.20 1.93 -5.12
C ALA A 64 9.39 2.34 -4.25
N ILE A 65 10.48 1.56 -4.31
CA ILE A 65 11.72 1.84 -3.58
C ILE A 65 12.35 3.13 -4.08
N ASP A 66 12.32 3.38 -5.39
CA ASP A 66 12.90 4.60 -5.96
C ASP A 66 12.09 5.85 -5.60
N ARG A 67 10.75 5.80 -5.70
CA ARG A 67 9.90 6.96 -5.36
C ARG A 67 9.87 7.25 -3.86
N TYR A 68 9.89 6.22 -3.02
CA TYR A 68 9.88 6.35 -1.57
C TYR A 68 11.23 5.97 -0.94
N ARG A 69 12.33 6.27 -1.63
CA ARG A 69 13.69 5.99 -1.14
C ARG A 69 13.89 6.55 0.26
N ASN A 70 14.33 5.70 1.19
CA ASN A 70 14.51 6.00 2.61
C ASN A 70 13.23 6.43 3.37
N ARG A 71 12.04 6.19 2.79
CA ARG A 71 10.74 6.60 3.33
C ARG A 71 9.73 5.44 3.36
N ILE A 72 10.25 4.21 3.46
CA ILE A 72 9.44 2.99 3.62
C ILE A 72 9.83 2.35 4.95
N LEU A 73 8.85 2.17 5.83
CA LEU A 73 8.98 1.45 7.08
C LEU A 73 8.22 0.13 6.99
N ASN A 74 8.80 -0.97 7.45
CA ASN A 74 8.15 -2.27 7.53
C ASN A 74 8.29 -2.86 8.94
N ILE A 75 7.21 -3.43 9.47
CA ILE A 75 7.25 -4.21 10.71
C ILE A 75 7.35 -5.71 10.40
N HIS A 76 8.29 -6.40 11.05
CA HIS A 76 8.47 -7.84 10.93
C HIS A 76 8.37 -8.51 12.31
N PRO A 77 7.44 -9.46 12.54
CA PRO A 77 7.26 -10.11 13.83
C PRO A 77 8.19 -11.33 14.00
N SER A 78 9.51 -11.09 14.05
CA SER A 78 10.50 -12.12 14.40
C SER A 78 10.61 -12.32 15.91
#